data_AF-A0A150NY27-F1
#
_entry.id   AF-A0A150NY27-F1
#
_cell.length_a   1.000
_cell.length_b   1.000
_cell.length_c   1.000
_cell.angle_alpha   90.00
_cell.angle_beta   90.00
_cell.angle_gamma   90.00
#
_symmetry.space_group_name_H-M   'P 1'
#
loop_
_entity.id
_entity.type
_entity.pdbx_description
1 polymer ?
#
loop_
_entity_poly.entity_id
_entity_poly.type
_entity_poly.pdbx_seq_one_letter_code
_entity_poly.pdbx_strand_id
1 'polypeptide(L)'
;MFPFMPAARAKTVFDIPYQRLYQLGFKGLIFDIDQTLVMHGAPATEQVIELFQNLKAIGFQIFLLSNNDEERITQFNQHLSVPFIPLSEKPNPKNFKKDS
;
A
#
# COMPACT_ATOMS: atom_id res chain seq x y z
N MET A 1 13.11 -14.49 19.58
CA MET A 1 12.16 -13.48 19.07
C MET A 1 12.00 -13.74 17.57
N PHE A 2 10.81 -14.09 17.09
CA PHE A 2 10.58 -14.40 15.67
C PHE A 2 10.53 -13.09 14.86
N PRO A 3 11.50 -12.83 13.96
CA PRO A 3 11.72 -11.49 13.41
C PRO A 3 10.66 -10.98 12.39
N PHE A 4 9.58 -11.73 12.12
CA PHE A 4 8.62 -11.40 11.05
C PHE A 4 7.15 -11.67 11.41
N MET A 5 6.76 -11.50 12.67
CA MET A 5 5.34 -11.60 13.05
C MET A 5 4.65 -10.24 12.91
N PRO A 6 3.47 -10.16 12.27
CA PRO A 6 2.75 -8.91 12.16
C PRO A 6 2.23 -8.46 13.54
N ALA A 7 2.33 -7.16 13.82
CA ALA A 7 1.81 -6.58 15.06
C ALA A 7 0.27 -6.61 15.13
N ALA A 8 -0.40 -6.64 13.97
CA ALA A 8 -1.85 -6.76 13.84
C ALA A 8 -2.21 -7.43 12.51
N ARG A 9 -3.41 -8.02 12.43
CA ARG A 9 -3.97 -8.66 11.22
C ARG A 9 -5.43 -8.24 11.05
N ALA A 10 -5.84 -8.08 9.80
CA ALA A 10 -7.22 -7.83 9.38
C ALA A 10 -7.56 -8.77 8.22
N LYS A 11 -8.85 -9.02 7.97
CA LYS A 11 -9.29 -9.93 6.91
C LYS A 11 -9.15 -9.27 5.53
N THR A 12 -9.51 -8.00 5.43
CA THR A 12 -9.33 -7.18 4.23
C THR A 12 -8.72 -5.83 4.59
N VAL A 13 -8.25 -5.10 3.57
CA VAL A 13 -7.76 -3.71 3.74
C VAL A 13 -8.87 -2.79 4.27
N PHE A 14 -10.14 -3.08 3.98
CA PHE A 14 -11.28 -2.27 4.41
C PHE A 14 -11.62 -2.44 5.90
N ASP A 15 -11.15 -3.52 6.53
CA ASP A 15 -11.39 -3.79 7.96
C ASP A 15 -10.37 -3.09 8.87
N ILE A 16 -9.38 -2.38 8.30
CA ILE A 16 -8.33 -1.72 9.06
C ILE A 16 -8.88 -0.43 9.71
N PRO A 17 -8.70 -0.20 11.03
CA PRO A 17 -9.21 0.99 11.70
C PRO A 17 -8.31 2.22 11.46
N TYR A 18 -8.23 2.68 10.21
CA TYR A 18 -7.30 3.73 9.78
C TYR A 18 -7.38 5.02 10.59
N GLN A 19 -8.59 5.47 10.94
CA GLN A 19 -8.77 6.67 11.77
C GLN A 19 -8.06 6.55 13.12
N ARG A 20 -8.17 5.37 13.76
CA ARG A 20 -7.51 5.08 15.03
C ARG A 20 -6.00 5.03 14.85
N LEU A 21 -5.51 4.41 13.78
CA LEU A 21 -4.07 4.40 13.47
C LEU A 21 -3.53 5.83 13.29
N TYR A 22 -4.27 6.69 12.61
CA TYR A 22 -3.87 8.08 12.45
C TYR A 22 -3.79 8.85 13.79
N GLN A 23 -4.77 8.63 14.67
CA GLN A 23 -4.82 9.19 16.02
C GLN A 23 -3.68 8.66 16.92
N LEU A 24 -3.25 7.42 16.69
CA LEU A 24 -2.09 6.83 17.38
C LEU A 24 -0.74 7.37 16.86
N GLY A 25 -0.74 8.25 15.85
CA GLY A 25 0.45 8.93 15.36
C GLY A 25 1.04 8.36 14.07
N PHE A 26 0.45 7.31 13.49
CA PHE A 26 0.88 6.82 12.17
C PHE A 26 0.51 7.84 11.08
N LYS A 27 1.46 8.21 10.23
CA LYS A 27 1.26 9.23 9.16
C LYS A 27 1.51 8.72 7.75
N GLY A 28 2.23 7.60 7.62
CA GLY A 28 2.53 6.98 6.33
C GLY A 28 1.87 5.60 6.22
N LEU A 29 1.39 5.27 5.02
CA LEU A 29 0.89 3.96 4.65
C LEU A 29 1.63 3.47 3.40
N ILE A 30 2.11 2.23 3.46
CA ILE A 30 2.71 1.55 2.31
C ILE A 30 1.79 0.38 1.97
N PHE A 31 1.35 0.32 0.71
CA PHE A 31 0.52 -0.78 0.22
C PHE A 31 1.26 -1.60 -0.84
N ASP A 32 1.03 -2.91 -0.80
CA ASP A 32 1.20 -3.78 -1.95
C ASP A 32 -0.07 -3.78 -2.81
N ILE A 33 0.02 -4.22 -4.07
CA ILE A 33 -1.11 -4.19 -5.01
C ILE A 33 -1.82 -5.54 -5.08
N ASP A 34 -1.16 -6.53 -5.67
CA ASP A 34 -1.79 -7.81 -5.95
C ASP A 34 -2.00 -8.64 -4.69
N GLN A 35 -3.11 -9.35 -4.64
CA GLN A 35 -3.60 -10.11 -3.48
C GLN A 35 -3.80 -9.27 -2.21
N THR A 36 -3.61 -7.96 -2.27
CA THR A 36 -3.80 -7.02 -1.16
C THR A 36 -4.94 -6.06 -1.44
N LEU A 37 -4.82 -5.24 -2.49
CA LEU A 37 -5.86 -4.30 -2.91
C LEU A 37 -6.80 -4.93 -3.94
N VAL A 38 -6.26 -5.77 -4.81
CA VAL A 38 -7.00 -6.44 -5.90
C VAL A 38 -6.38 -7.81 -6.20
N MET A 39 -7.10 -8.65 -6.93
CA MET A 39 -6.53 -9.88 -7.49
C MET A 39 -5.40 -9.55 -8.47
N HIS A 40 -4.46 -10.47 -8.62
CA HIS A 40 -3.33 -10.28 -9.55
C HIS A 40 -3.80 -9.90 -10.97
N GLY A 41 -3.25 -8.81 -11.50
CA GLY A 41 -3.56 -8.29 -12.84
C GLY A 41 -4.87 -7.50 -12.96
N ALA A 42 -5.71 -7.44 -11.93
CA ALA A 42 -6.97 -6.72 -11.99
C ALA A 42 -6.78 -5.19 -11.89
N PRO A 43 -7.63 -4.37 -12.54
CA PRO A 43 -7.60 -2.91 -12.39
C PRO A 43 -8.06 -2.49 -10.99
N ALA A 44 -7.78 -1.24 -10.61
CA ALA A 44 -8.30 -0.67 -9.36
C ALA A 44 -9.84 -0.64 -9.39
N THR A 45 -10.47 -1.17 -8.34
CA THR A 45 -11.92 -1.11 -8.18
C THR A 45 -12.35 0.23 -7.61
N GLU A 46 -13.62 0.61 -7.78
CA GLU A 46 -14.19 1.81 -7.19
C GLU A 46 -13.99 1.87 -5.67
N GLN A 47 -14.15 0.73 -4.98
CA GLN A 47 -13.94 0.63 -3.53
C GLN A 47 -12.48 0.93 -3.12
N VAL A 48 -11.50 0.49 -3.92
CA VAL A 48 -10.08 0.82 -3.68
C VAL A 48 -9.81 2.30 -3.92
N ILE A 49 -10.41 2.88 -4.96
CA ILE A 49 -10.29 4.31 -5.25
C ILE A 49 -10.87 5.13 -4.09
N GLU A 50 -12.07 4.79 -3.63
CA GLU A 50 -12.74 5.44 -2.51
C GLU A 50 -11.92 5.30 -1.21
N LEU A 51 -11.36 4.11 -0.95
CA LEU A 51 -10.47 3.89 0.18
C LEU A 51 -9.29 4.87 0.14
N PHE A 52 -8.60 5.00 -1.00
CA PHE A 52 -7.45 5.90 -1.11
C PHE A 52 -7.85 7.37 -0.96
N GLN A 53 -9.00 7.78 -1.49
CA GLN A 53 -9.54 9.12 -1.27
C GLN A 53 -9.79 9.40 0.21
N ASN A 54 -10.43 8.46 0.91
CA ASN A 54 -10.68 8.56 2.35
C ASN A 54 -9.38 8.63 3.15
N LEU A 55 -8.39 7.79 2.84
CA LEU A 55 -7.08 7.81 3.50
C LEU A 55 -6.34 9.14 3.31
N LYS A 56 -6.40 9.72 2.11
CA LYS A 56 -5.85 11.05 1.84
C LYS A 56 -6.60 12.13 2.63
N ALA A 57 -7.93 12.05 2.72
CA ALA A 57 -8.75 12.98 3.47
C ALA A 57 -8.46 12.94 4.99
N ILE A 58 -8.13 11.77 5.54
CA ILE A 58 -7.65 11.60 6.92
C ILE A 58 -6.29 12.29 7.14
N GLY A 59 -5.50 12.45 6.07
CA GLY A 59 -4.18 13.09 6.10
C GLY A 59 -3.01 12.12 6.07
N PHE A 60 -3.22 10.87 5.62
CA PHE A 60 -2.12 9.93 5.40
C PHE A 60 -1.32 10.28 4.14
N GLN A 61 0.00 10.10 4.23
CA GLN A 61 0.85 9.95 3.06
C GLN A 61 0.83 8.49 2.61
N ILE A 62 0.55 8.24 1.34
CA ILE A 62 0.35 6.89 0.81
C ILE A 62 1.40 6.61 -0.26
N PHE A 63 1.98 5.41 -0.23
CA PHE A 63 2.99 4.96 -1.18
C PHE A 63 2.69 3.52 -1.62
N LEU A 64 2.87 3.21 -2.91
CA LEU A 64 2.79 1.83 -3.40
C LEU A 64 4.19 1.22 -3.50
N LEU A 65 4.38 0.05 -2.92
CA LEU A 65 5.61 -0.71 -3.04
C LEU A 65 5.22 -2.09 -3.55
N SER A 66 5.68 -2.51 -4.72
CA SER A 66 5.23 -3.78 -5.34
C SER A 66 6.36 -4.53 -6.06
N ASN A 67 6.21 -5.85 -6.18
CA ASN A 67 7.10 -6.68 -7.00
C ASN A 67 6.70 -6.68 -8.49
N ASN A 68 5.63 -5.98 -8.85
CA ASN A 68 5.21 -5.78 -10.24
C ASN A 68 6.12 -4.82 -11.00
N ASP A 69 6.07 -4.91 -12.33
CA ASP A 69 6.70 -3.94 -13.22
C ASP A 69 6.01 -2.57 -13.17
N GLU A 70 6.69 -1.58 -13.73
CA GLU A 70 6.22 -0.20 -13.76
C GLU A 70 4.95 -0.01 -14.58
N GLU A 71 4.77 -0.77 -15.66
CA GLU A 71 3.60 -0.67 -16.54
C GLU A 71 2.32 -1.07 -15.77
N ARG A 72 2.36 -2.23 -15.12
CA ARG A 72 1.25 -2.75 -14.30
C ARG A 72 0.88 -1.78 -13.18
N ILE A 73 1.88 -1.25 -12.46
CA ILE A 73 1.63 -0.30 -11.37
C ILE A 73 1.08 1.01 -11.92
N THR A 74 1.62 1.51 -13.03
CA THR A 74 1.15 2.75 -13.66
C THR A 74 -0.31 2.65 -14.06
N GLN A 75 -0.71 1.55 -14.72
CA GLN A 75 -2.10 1.29 -15.11
C GLN A 75 -3.03 1.23 -13.89
N PHE A 76 -2.62 0.53 -12.82
CA PHE A 76 -3.41 0.46 -11.58
C PHE A 76 -3.53 1.83 -10.88
N ASN A 77 -2.45 2.61 -10.90
CA ASN A 77 -2.31 3.86 -10.17
C ASN A 77 -2.94 5.08 -10.90
N GLN A 78 -3.49 4.91 -12.11
CA GLN A 78 -4.07 6.00 -12.90
C GLN A 78 -5.07 6.86 -12.11
N HIS A 79 -5.95 6.21 -11.34
CA HIS A 79 -6.98 6.88 -10.55
C HIS A 79 -6.58 7.14 -9.09
N LEU A 80 -5.48 6.52 -8.62
CA LEU A 80 -5.00 6.67 -7.25
C LEU A 80 -3.99 7.81 -7.14
N SER A 81 -3.18 8.04 -8.18
CA SER A 81 -2.17 9.11 -8.27
C SER A 81 -1.30 9.20 -7.00
N VAL A 82 -0.69 8.09 -6.61
CA VAL A 82 0.24 8.00 -5.47
C VAL A 82 1.65 7.64 -5.93
N PRO A 83 2.71 8.08 -5.23
CA PRO A 83 4.07 7.67 -5.54
C PRO A 83 4.29 6.15 -5.36
N PHE A 84 5.21 5.57 -6.12
CA PHE A 84 5.47 4.13 -6.07
C PHE A 84 6.92 3.73 -6.38
N ILE A 85 7.31 2.51 -5.97
CA ILE A 85 8.53 1.81 -6.39
C ILE A 85 8.12 0.47 -7.04
N PRO A 86 8.42 0.25 -8.34
CA PRO A 86 8.24 -1.04 -9.01
C PRO A 86 9.39 -2.01 -8.68
N LEU A 87 9.22 -3.29 -9.07
CA LEU A 87 10.25 -4.33 -9.02
C LEU A 87 11.02 -4.36 -7.69
N SER A 88 10.30 -4.17 -6.58
CA SER A 88 10.93 -3.95 -5.27
C SER A 88 11.63 -5.18 -4.69
N GLU A 89 11.42 -6.37 -5.28
CA GLU A 89 11.92 -7.68 -4.81
C GLU A 89 11.77 -7.88 -3.29
N LYS A 90 10.69 -7.31 -2.72
CA LYS A 90 10.35 -7.50 -1.31
C LYS A 90 10.31 -9.00 -1.00
N PRO A 91 10.81 -9.42 0.18
CA PRO A 91 11.12 -8.58 1.34
C PRO A 91 12.55 -8.03 1.39
N ASN A 92 13.36 -8.16 0.34
CA ASN A 92 14.75 -7.69 0.35
C ASN A 92 14.82 -6.14 0.33
N PRO A 93 15.34 -5.47 1.36
CA PRO A 93 15.29 -4.01 1.47
C PRO A 93 16.14 -3.26 0.45
N LYS A 94 17.07 -3.93 -0.25
CA LYS A 94 18.04 -3.29 -1.15
C LYS A 94 17.40 -2.41 -2.22
N ASN A 95 16.21 -2.77 -2.71
CA ASN A 95 15.58 -2.06 -3.84
C ASN A 95 14.62 -0.94 -3.39
N PHE A 96 14.40 -0.75 -2.09
CA PHE A 96 13.54 0.32 -1.57
C PHE A 96 14.10 1.08 -0.36
N LYS A 97 15.27 0.67 0.14
CA LYS A 97 16.05 1.43 1.10
C LYS A 97 17.16 2.14 0.34
N LYS A 98 17.16 3.47 0.37
CA LYS A 98 18.31 4.24 -0.10
C LYS A 98 19.35 4.22 1.03
N ASP A 99 20.57 3.78 0.74
CA ASP A 99 21.67 3.93 1.69
C ASP A 99 21.91 5.44 1.86
N SER A 100 21.78 5.91 3.11
CA SER A 100 21.98 7.31 3.51
C SER A 100 23.46 7.71 3.45
#